data_AF-F3MFJ6-F1
#
_entry.id   AF-F3MFJ6-F1
#
_cell.length_a   1.000
_cell.length_b   1.000
_cell.length_c   1.000
_cell.angle_alpha   90.00
_cell.angle_beta   90.00
_cell.angle_gamma   90.00
#
_symmetry.space_group_name_H-M   'P 1'
#
loop_
_entity.id
_entity.type
_entity.pdbx_description
1 polymer ?
#
loop_
_entity_poly.entity_id
_entity_poly.type
_entity_poly.pdbx_seq_one_letter_code
_entity_poly.pdbx_strand_id
1 'polypeptide(L)'
;MSLLGAIEAGGTKFVCGVGTEDGTVVERVSFPTTTPEETMANVFNFFADKDIEAIGVGSFGPIDPVKGSPTYGCITTTPKPHWSNYNIVKALEGRFDVPIGFDTDVNGAALGEYTWGRPRDWTAVFISPSERE
;
A
#
# COMPACT_ATOMS: atom_id res chain seq x y z
N MET A 1 -8.86 8.50 -18.78
CA MET A 1 -7.66 7.69 -18.46
C MET A 1 -7.94 7.10 -17.10
N SER A 2 -7.82 5.78 -16.97
CA SER A 2 -8.07 5.09 -15.70
C SER A 2 -6.98 5.45 -14.70
N LEU A 3 -7.37 6.01 -13.55
CA LEU A 3 -6.45 6.38 -12.49
C LEU A 3 -6.45 5.30 -11.40
N LEU A 4 -5.26 4.93 -10.93
CA LEU A 4 -5.05 3.96 -9.87
C LEU A 4 -4.47 4.65 -8.65
N GLY A 5 -5.00 4.33 -7.47
CA GLY A 5 -4.42 4.71 -6.19
C GLY A 5 -3.37 3.71 -5.73
N ALA A 6 -2.28 4.19 -5.14
CA ALA A 6 -1.25 3.37 -4.54
C ALA A 6 -0.93 3.87 -3.12
N ILE A 7 -0.82 2.95 -2.17
CA ILE A 7 -0.39 3.22 -0.79
C ILE A 7 0.82 2.35 -0.50
N GLU A 8 1.95 2.97 -0.21
CA GLU A 8 3.11 2.33 0.41
C GLU A 8 3.08 2.69 1.90
N ALA A 9 2.58 1.75 2.69
CA ALA A 9 2.49 1.87 4.14
C ALA A 9 3.83 1.43 4.76
N GLY A 10 4.67 2.41 5.10
CA GLY A 10 5.94 2.19 5.79
C GLY A 10 5.84 2.42 7.31
N GLY A 11 6.81 1.88 8.04
CA GLY A 11 6.86 2.01 9.51
C GLY A 11 7.16 3.43 10.03
N THR A 12 7.65 4.33 9.18
CA THR A 12 8.01 5.73 9.53
C THR A 12 7.24 6.76 8.71
N LYS A 13 6.92 6.44 7.46
CA LYS A 13 6.13 7.28 6.57
C LYS A 13 5.15 6.44 5.76
N PHE A 14 4.00 7.02 5.46
CA PHE A 14 3.12 6.55 4.38
C PHE A 14 3.41 7.38 3.14
N VAL A 15 3.43 6.71 1.99
CA VAL A 15 3.45 7.36 0.69
C VAL A 15 2.17 6.98 -0.03
N CYS A 16 1.43 7.97 -0.51
CA CYS A 16 0.28 7.75 -1.37
C CYS A 16 0.57 8.32 -2.75
N GLY A 17 0.06 7.67 -3.79
CA GLY A 17 0.20 8.14 -5.15
C GLY A 17 -1.03 7.85 -5.99
N VAL A 18 -1.21 8.64 -7.03
CA VAL A 18 -2.15 8.39 -8.13
C VAL A 18 -1.32 8.19 -9.39
N GLY A 19 -1.62 7.15 -10.16
CA GLY A 19 -0.91 6.83 -11.38
C GLY A 19 -1.79 6.13 -12.40
N THR A 20 -1.18 5.71 -13.51
CA THR A 20 -1.83 4.96 -14.59
C THR A 20 -1.29 3.54 -14.68
N GLU A 21 -1.98 2.67 -15.40
CA GLU A 21 -1.64 1.24 -15.57
C GLU A 21 -0.25 0.99 -16.18
N ASP A 22 0.28 1.96 -16.92
CA ASP A 22 1.63 1.90 -17.51
C ASP A 22 2.75 2.31 -16.53
N GLY A 23 2.42 2.55 -15.26
CA GLY A 23 3.38 2.91 -14.21
C GLY A 23 3.68 4.41 -14.13
N THR A 24 3.01 5.26 -14.92
CA THR A 24 3.20 6.72 -14.80
C THR A 24 2.62 7.23 -13.49
N VAL A 25 3.44 7.93 -12.69
CA VAL A 25 3.00 8.59 -11.46
C VAL A 25 2.50 9.99 -11.80
N VAL A 26 1.21 10.24 -11.57
CA VAL A 26 0.54 11.53 -11.81
C VAL A 26 0.68 12.45 -10.60
N GLU A 27 0.47 11.91 -9.40
CA GLU A 27 0.54 12.67 -8.15
C GLU A 27 1.08 11.79 -7.03
N ARG A 28 1.78 12.41 -6.06
CA ARG A 28 2.34 11.72 -4.91
C ARG A 28 2.36 12.63 -3.69
N VAL A 29 2.06 12.07 -2.53
CA VAL A 29 2.23 12.70 -1.22
C VAL A 29 2.93 11.75 -0.27
N SER A 30 3.62 12.28 0.73
CA SER A 30 4.10 11.51 1.87
C SER A 30 3.85 12.23 3.18
N PHE A 31 3.60 11.45 4.24
CA PHE A 31 3.39 11.96 5.59
C PHE A 31 3.87 10.94 6.64
N PRO A 32 4.20 11.37 7.87
CA PRO A 32 4.64 10.47 8.92
C PRO A 32 3.60 9.41 9.28
N THR A 33 4.07 8.21 9.62
CA THR A 33 3.23 7.15 10.20
C THR A 33 3.05 7.44 11.69
N THR A 34 1.83 7.74 12.13
CA THR A 34 1.49 7.98 13.53
C THR A 34 0.53 6.89 14.04
N THR A 35 -0.68 7.23 14.49
CA THR A 35 -1.74 6.26 14.76
C THR A 35 -2.49 5.89 13.48
N PRO A 36 -3.16 4.73 13.43
CA PRO A 36 -4.00 4.37 12.29
C PRO A 36 -5.06 5.44 11.97
N GLU A 37 -5.69 6.04 12.97
CA GLU A 37 -6.73 7.05 12.78
C GLU A 37 -6.21 8.29 12.06
N GLU A 38 -5.10 8.87 12.54
CA GLU A 38 -4.50 10.06 11.96
C GLU A 38 -3.89 9.77 10.58
N THR A 39 -3.19 8.65 10.46
CA THR A 39 -2.51 8.26 9.21
C THR A 39 -3.53 7.96 8.12
N MET A 40 -4.58 7.20 8.44
CA MET A 40 -5.63 6.86 7.47
C MET A 40 -6.51 8.07 7.13
N ALA A 41 -6.72 9.02 8.04
CA ALA A 41 -7.39 10.28 7.70
C ALA A 41 -6.65 11.02 6.57
N ASN A 42 -5.31 11.06 6.61
CA ASN A 42 -4.51 11.66 5.53
C ASN A 42 -4.64 10.87 4.22
N VAL A 43 -4.66 9.54 4.28
CA VAL A 43 -4.92 8.66 3.11
C VAL A 43 -6.29 8.99 2.50
N PHE A 44 -7.34 9.05 3.32
CA PHE A 44 -8.69 9.33 2.87
C PHE A 44 -8.81 10.71 2.22
N ASN A 45 -8.20 11.72 2.84
CA ASN A 45 -8.19 13.09 2.32
C ASN A 45 -7.45 13.17 0.98
N PHE A 46 -6.35 12.44 0.81
CA PHE A 46 -5.59 12.44 -0.44
C PHE A 46 -6.40 11.87 -1.61
N PHE A 47 -7.12 10.77 -1.40
CA PHE A 47 -7.88 10.08 -2.46
C PHE A 47 -9.31 10.59 -2.67
N ALA A 48 -9.84 11.45 -1.80
CA ALA A 48 -11.25 11.85 -1.79
C ALA A 48 -11.78 12.36 -3.15
N ASP A 49 -10.95 13.08 -3.91
CA ASP A 49 -11.34 13.74 -5.16
C ASP A 49 -10.56 13.23 -6.39
N LYS A 50 -9.98 12.02 -6.32
CA LYS A 50 -9.02 11.53 -7.34
C LYS A 50 -9.63 10.64 -8.43
N ASP A 51 -10.93 10.37 -8.40
CA ASP A 51 -11.67 9.52 -9.36
C ASP A 51 -10.89 8.26 -9.77
N ILE A 52 -10.38 7.55 -8.77
CA ILE A 52 -9.58 6.33 -8.95
C ILE A 52 -10.48 5.12 -9.16
N GLU A 53 -10.03 4.16 -9.96
CA GLU A 53 -10.77 2.94 -10.29
C GLU A 53 -10.38 1.74 -9.41
N ALA A 54 -9.23 1.79 -8.74
CA ALA A 54 -8.77 0.79 -7.78
C ALA A 54 -7.67 1.36 -6.85
N ILE A 55 -7.42 0.69 -5.72
CA ILE A 55 -6.31 1.01 -4.80
C ILE A 55 -5.43 -0.22 -4.60
N GLY A 56 -4.12 -0.08 -4.77
CA GLY A 56 -3.13 -1.06 -4.34
C GLY A 56 -2.43 -0.63 -3.03
N VAL A 57 -2.24 -1.55 -2.10
CA VAL A 57 -1.57 -1.31 -0.83
C VAL A 57 -0.38 -2.26 -0.67
N GLY A 58 0.82 -1.70 -0.54
CA GLY A 58 2.02 -2.39 -0.09
C GLY A 58 2.29 -2.00 1.37
N SER A 59 2.20 -2.94 2.31
CA SER A 59 2.28 -2.64 3.74
C SER A 59 3.46 -3.31 4.44
N PHE A 60 4.05 -2.61 5.40
CA PHE A 60 5.00 -3.18 6.35
C PHE A 60 4.36 -4.37 7.10
N GLY A 61 5.10 -5.46 7.21
CA GLY A 61 4.63 -6.69 7.84
C GLY A 61 5.05 -6.89 9.30
N PRO A 62 4.74 -8.08 9.86
CA PRO A 62 3.91 -9.13 9.26
C PRO A 62 2.43 -8.74 9.01
N ILE A 63 1.91 -9.05 7.82
CA ILE A 63 0.52 -8.84 7.41
C ILE A 63 -0.18 -10.16 7.07
N ASP A 64 -1.50 -10.12 6.90
CA ASP A 64 -2.28 -11.20 6.30
C ASP A 64 -2.79 -10.80 4.89
N PRO A 65 -2.09 -11.22 3.82
CA PRO A 65 -2.47 -10.93 2.44
C PRO A 65 -3.36 -12.02 1.82
N VAL A 66 -3.77 -13.04 2.59
CA VAL A 66 -4.49 -14.19 2.03
C VAL A 66 -5.96 -13.86 1.86
N LYS A 67 -6.39 -13.65 0.61
CA LYS A 67 -7.81 -13.43 0.29
C LYS A 67 -8.68 -14.55 0.86
N GLY A 68 -9.76 -14.17 1.56
CA GLY A 68 -10.67 -15.11 2.23
C GLY A 68 -10.27 -15.49 3.65
N SER A 69 -9.06 -15.11 4.11
CA SER A 69 -8.71 -15.21 5.53
C SER A 69 -9.62 -14.29 6.36
N PRO A 70 -10.05 -14.70 7.58
CA PRO A 70 -10.81 -13.84 8.49
C PRO A 70 -10.11 -12.52 8.83
N THR A 71 -8.78 -12.49 8.71
CA THR A 71 -7.92 -11.34 9.01
C THR A 71 -7.24 -10.74 7.78
N TYR A 72 -7.70 -11.07 6.56
CA TYR A 72 -7.20 -10.43 5.34
C TYR A 72 -7.18 -8.90 5.47
N GLY A 73 -6.05 -8.29 5.13
CA GLY A 73 -5.86 -6.83 5.24
C GLY A 73 -5.31 -6.35 6.58
N CYS A 74 -5.10 -7.25 7.55
CA CYS A 74 -4.55 -6.89 8.85
C CYS A 74 -3.02 -6.81 8.85
N ILE A 75 -2.49 -5.79 9.53
CA ILE A 75 -1.14 -5.83 10.09
C ILE A 75 -1.22 -6.64 11.39
N THR A 76 -0.58 -7.80 11.46
CA THR A 76 -0.84 -8.78 12.53
C THR A 76 -0.04 -8.46 13.80
N THR A 77 1.29 -8.45 13.70
CA THR A 77 2.18 -8.27 14.85
C THR A 77 3.17 -7.16 14.51
N THR A 78 3.20 -6.07 15.27
CA THR A 78 4.17 -5.00 15.00
C THR A 78 4.57 -4.28 16.29
N PRO A 79 5.85 -3.88 16.45
CA PRO A 79 6.25 -3.00 17.55
C PRO A 79 5.68 -1.59 17.42
N LYS A 80 5.05 -1.25 16.28
CA LYS A 80 4.42 0.06 16.06
C LYS A 80 3.14 0.16 16.89
N PRO A 81 3.05 1.15 17.81
CA PRO A 81 1.87 1.34 18.63
C PRO A 81 0.60 1.41 17.78
N HIS A 82 -0.48 0.78 18.23
CA HIS A 82 -1.83 0.84 17.64
C HIS A 82 -2.03 0.14 16.28
N TRP A 83 -0.98 -0.20 15.54
CA TRP A 83 -1.10 -0.86 14.24
C TRP A 83 -1.29 -2.38 14.32
N SER A 84 -1.00 -3.00 15.46
CA SER A 84 -1.23 -4.43 15.66
C SER A 84 -2.73 -4.76 15.57
N ASN A 85 -3.07 -5.73 14.72
CA ASN A 85 -4.42 -6.13 14.34
C ASN A 85 -5.27 -5.05 13.64
N TYR A 86 -4.66 -3.96 13.19
CA TYR A 86 -5.39 -2.96 12.40
C TYR A 86 -5.65 -3.47 10.98
N ASN A 87 -6.89 -3.40 10.53
CA ASN A 87 -7.30 -3.87 9.20
C ASN A 87 -7.40 -2.69 8.21
N ILE A 88 -6.34 -2.48 7.43
CA ILE A 88 -6.25 -1.38 6.45
C ILE A 88 -7.28 -1.57 5.34
N VAL A 89 -7.43 -2.81 4.84
CA VAL A 89 -8.35 -3.09 3.73
C VAL A 89 -9.78 -2.76 4.12
N LYS A 90 -10.26 -3.21 5.29
CA LYS A 90 -11.60 -2.88 5.78
C LYS A 90 -11.80 -1.37 5.96
N ALA A 91 -10.77 -0.66 6.41
CA ALA A 91 -10.84 0.80 6.55
C ALA A 91 -10.99 1.50 5.19
N LEU A 92 -10.30 1.02 4.16
CA LEU A 92 -10.41 1.52 2.79
C LEU A 92 -11.76 1.16 2.16
N GLU A 93 -12.20 -0.09 2.27
CA GLU A 93 -13.52 -0.56 1.78
C GLU A 93 -14.69 0.20 2.43
N GLY A 94 -14.53 0.62 3.69
CA GLY A 94 -15.53 1.45 4.37
C GLY A 94 -15.64 2.88 3.82
N ARG A 95 -14.68 3.34 3.01
CA ARG A 95 -14.61 4.73 2.51
C ARG A 95 -14.65 4.85 0.99
N PHE A 96 -14.20 3.82 0.27
CA PHE A 96 -14.10 3.78 -1.19
C PHE A 96 -14.78 2.53 -1.74
N ASP A 97 -15.61 2.71 -2.77
CA ASP A 97 -16.32 1.63 -3.46
C ASP A 97 -15.56 1.20 -4.71
N VAL A 98 -14.30 0.79 -4.52
CA VAL A 98 -13.40 0.35 -5.60
C VAL A 98 -12.62 -0.90 -5.16
N PRO A 99 -12.14 -1.73 -6.09
CA PRO A 99 -11.30 -2.87 -5.75
C PRO A 99 -10.03 -2.47 -4.98
N ILE A 100 -9.74 -3.20 -3.89
CA ILE A 100 -8.54 -3.01 -3.07
C ILE A 100 -7.61 -4.23 -3.18
N GLY A 101 -6.39 -4.01 -3.67
CA GLY A 101 -5.28 -4.96 -3.63
C GLY A 101 -4.43 -4.74 -2.37
N PHE A 102 -3.99 -5.81 -1.73
CA PHE A 102 -3.20 -5.74 -0.50
C PHE A 102 -2.10 -6.80 -0.49
N ASP A 103 -0.87 -6.35 -0.29
CA ASP A 103 0.31 -7.20 -0.15
C ASP A 103 1.38 -6.47 0.68
N THR A 104 2.53 -7.11 0.87
CA THR A 104 3.68 -6.53 1.56
C THR A 104 4.31 -5.43 0.71
N ASP A 105 4.95 -4.47 1.37
CA ASP A 105 5.75 -3.42 0.72
C ASP A 105 6.80 -3.99 -0.24
N VAL A 106 7.53 -5.03 0.17
CA VAL A 106 8.53 -5.70 -0.66
C VAL A 106 7.94 -6.45 -1.86
N ASN A 107 6.74 -7.04 -1.74
CA ASN A 107 6.05 -7.62 -2.89
C ASN A 107 5.54 -6.55 -3.85
N GLY A 108 5.06 -5.41 -3.33
CA GLY A 108 4.69 -4.25 -4.13
C GLY A 108 5.88 -3.72 -4.95
N ALA A 109 7.04 -3.56 -4.31
CA ALA A 109 8.27 -3.17 -4.99
C ALA A 109 8.72 -4.20 -6.04
N ALA A 110 8.67 -5.49 -5.70
CA ALA A 110 9.00 -6.57 -6.63
C ALA A 110 8.08 -6.57 -7.87
N LEU A 111 6.77 -6.37 -7.68
CA LEU A 111 5.81 -6.31 -8.78
C LEU A 111 6.07 -5.11 -9.69
N GLY A 112 6.39 -3.94 -9.12
CA GLY A 112 6.72 -2.74 -9.90
C GLY A 112 7.95 -2.95 -10.78
N GLU A 113 9.05 -3.44 -10.21
CA GLU A 113 10.28 -3.76 -10.96
C GLU A 113 10.06 -4.85 -12.01
N TYR A 114 9.25 -5.88 -11.69
CA TYR A 114 8.91 -6.94 -12.64
C TYR A 114 8.09 -6.42 -13.83
N THR A 115 7.18 -5.49 -13.59
CA THR A 115 6.20 -5.02 -14.59
C THR A 115 6.78 -3.92 -15.48
N TRP A 116 7.45 -2.92 -14.89
CA TRP A 116 7.91 -1.72 -15.59
C TRP A 116 9.43 -1.52 -15.57
N GLY A 117 10.17 -2.36 -14.83
CA GLY A 117 11.62 -2.38 -14.85
C GLY A 117 12.20 -3.02 -16.12
N ARG A 118 13.44 -3.52 -16.05
CA ARG A 118 14.11 -4.07 -17.25
C ARG A 118 13.52 -5.45 -17.65
N PRO A 119 13.35 -5.73 -18.96
CA PRO A 119 12.58 -6.89 -19.43
C PRO A 119 13.27 -8.27 -19.33
N ARG A 120 12.42 -9.27 -18.98
CA ARG A 120 12.19 -10.64 -19.55
C ARG A 120 12.88 -11.90 -19.00
N ASP A 121 12.04 -12.83 -18.54
CA ASP A 121 12.26 -14.27 -18.25
C ASP A 121 13.18 -14.65 -17.07
N TRP A 122 12.98 -14.00 -15.91
CA TRP A 122 13.76 -14.29 -14.71
C TRP A 122 12.85 -14.45 -13.50
N THR A 123 13.25 -15.34 -12.60
CA THR A 123 12.82 -15.29 -11.21
C THR A 123 13.64 -14.22 -10.52
N ALA A 124 12.98 -13.18 -10.01
CA ALA A 124 13.61 -12.12 -9.24
C ALA A 124 13.35 -12.32 -7.74
N VAL A 125 14.33 -11.92 -6.92
CA VAL A 125 14.16 -11.79 -5.48
C VAL A 125 14.45 -10.34 -5.14
N PHE A 126 13.42 -9.62 -4.68
CA PHE A 126 13.57 -8.24 -4.22
C PHE A 126 13.92 -8.24 -2.74
N ILE A 127 15.01 -7.57 -2.37
CA ILE A 127 15.45 -7.42 -0.99
C ILE A 127 15.58 -5.93 -0.71
N SER A 128 14.74 -5.43 0.19
CA SER A 128 14.89 -4.10 0.75
C SER A 128 15.77 -4.19 2.00
N PRO A 129 17.02 -3.71 1.99
CA PRO A 129 17.78 -3.56 3.22
C PRO A 129 17.08 -2.50 4.07
N SER A 130 16.77 -2.82 5.33
CA SER A 130 16.24 -1.84 6.27
C SER A 130 17.15 -0.61 6.28
N GLU A 131 16.57 0.59 6.17
CA GLU A 131 17.31 1.83 6.39
C GLU A 131 18.08 1.68 7.71
N ARG A 132 19.42 1.62 7.64
CA ARG A 132 20.23 1.83 8.83
C ARG A 132 20.11 3.32 9.13
N GLU A 133 19.36 3.65 10.18
CA GLU A 133 19.55 4.93 10.86
C GLU A 133 21.00 5.04 11.38
#